data_AF-A0A178LMB1-F1
#
_entry.id   AF-A0A178LMB1-F1
#
_cell.length_a   1.000
_cell.length_b   1.000
_cell.length_c   1.000
_cell.angle_alpha   90.00
_cell.angle_beta   90.00
_cell.angle_gamma   90.00
#
_symmetry.space_group_name_H-M   'P 1'
#
loop_
_entity.id
_entity.type
_entity.pdbx_description
1 polymer ?
#
loop_
_entity_poly.entity_id
_entity_poly.type
_entity_poly.pdbx_seq_one_letter_code
_entity_poly.pdbx_strand_id
1 'polypeptide(L)'
;MSAETPRVMIREASGQQTWKEHELPDLRSLTRELRALAPALVAPAATVDDAVECIAAQFGFTGGVTFVDVTTPVGAVRILRDSLPHIVEKRADARERYVRYALDTLTGPFEVWKVLYTNDDYRLAFIGAYEAKNQMLVVVTVKDGLLLWNFMHGDARSMNKHRHGELLFRRYEIESKEKGQL
;
A
#
# COMPACT_ATOMS: atom_id res chain seq x y z
N MET A 1 5.20 -44.04 -0.84
CA MET A 1 5.61 -42.89 -0.01
C MET A 1 5.73 -41.69 -0.93
N SER A 2 4.73 -40.83 -0.97
CA SER A 2 4.80 -39.61 -1.78
C SER A 2 5.63 -38.59 -1.02
N ALA A 3 6.76 -38.17 -1.59
CA ALA A 3 7.55 -37.09 -1.04
C ALA A 3 6.71 -35.81 -1.14
N GLU A 4 6.33 -35.23 0.01
CA GLU A 4 5.75 -33.90 0.05
C GLU A 4 6.75 -32.93 -0.59
N THR A 5 6.36 -32.32 -1.71
CA THR A 5 7.12 -31.23 -2.29
C THR A 5 7.16 -30.10 -1.25
N PRO A 6 8.34 -29.63 -0.83
CA PRO A 6 8.41 -28.59 0.18
C PRO A 6 7.64 -27.36 -0.32
N ARG A 7 6.66 -26.90 0.47
CA ARG A 7 5.95 -25.66 0.18
C ARG A 7 6.95 -24.52 0.19
N VAL A 8 7.31 -24.03 -0.99
CA VAL A 8 8.16 -22.85 -1.12
C VAL A 8 7.38 -21.66 -0.54
N MET A 9 7.88 -21.10 0.56
CA MET A 9 7.31 -19.92 1.17
C MET A 9 7.60 -18.70 0.29
N ILE A 10 6.57 -18.10 -0.29
CA ILE A 10 6.68 -16.87 -1.09
C ILE A 10 6.93 -15.69 -0.15
N ARG A 11 8.04 -14.97 -0.36
CA ARG A 11 8.44 -13.78 0.41
C ARG A 11 9.10 -12.75 -0.51
N GLU A 12 9.29 -11.53 -0.01
CA GLU A 12 10.06 -10.50 -0.71
C GLU A 12 11.49 -10.99 -0.98
N ALA A 13 12.00 -10.73 -2.17
CA ALA A 13 13.37 -11.07 -2.55
C ALA A 13 14.38 -10.21 -1.75
N SER A 14 15.49 -10.80 -1.31
CA SER A 14 16.54 -10.09 -0.59
C SER A 14 17.43 -9.24 -1.51
N GLY A 15 18.08 -8.23 -0.95
CA GLY A 15 19.10 -7.45 -1.67
C GLY A 15 18.57 -6.38 -2.62
N GLN A 16 17.27 -6.11 -2.58
CA GLN A 16 16.65 -5.02 -3.33
C GLN A 16 17.13 -3.66 -2.79
N GLN A 17 17.38 -2.70 -3.69
CA GLN A 17 17.75 -1.33 -3.31
C GLN A 17 16.67 -0.72 -2.42
N THR A 18 17.05 -0.01 -1.36
CA THR A 18 16.12 0.66 -0.45
C THR A 18 16.10 2.15 -0.70
N TRP A 19 15.14 2.84 -0.09
CA TRP A 19 15.05 4.30 -0.11
C TRP A 19 16.35 5.02 0.24
N LYS A 20 17.26 4.40 1.00
CA LYS A 20 18.58 4.98 1.32
C LYS A 20 19.49 5.01 0.11
N GLU A 21 19.57 3.91 -0.65
CA GLU A 21 20.38 3.83 -1.87
C GLU A 21 19.82 4.75 -2.97
N HIS A 22 18.52 5.05 -2.93
CA HIS A 22 17.86 6.06 -3.77
C HIS A 22 18.00 7.50 -3.23
N GLU A 23 18.74 7.71 -2.14
CA GLU A 23 18.95 9.02 -1.49
C GLU A 23 17.65 9.75 -1.11
N LEU A 24 16.59 8.99 -0.80
CA LEU A 24 15.28 9.54 -0.47
C LEU A 24 15.20 9.98 1.00
N PRO A 25 14.30 10.91 1.36
CA PRO A 25 14.12 11.33 2.74
C PRO A 25 13.63 10.18 3.63
N ASP A 26 14.08 10.15 4.89
CA ASP A 26 13.50 9.27 5.92
C ASP A 26 12.08 9.76 6.27
N LEU A 27 11.07 8.88 6.17
CA LEU A 27 9.69 9.23 6.52
C LEU A 27 9.53 9.77 7.95
N ARG A 28 10.44 9.46 8.88
CA ARG A 28 10.43 9.96 10.25
C ARG A 28 10.71 11.46 10.34
N SER A 29 11.54 11.97 9.43
CA SER A 29 11.96 13.38 9.38
C SER A 29 11.31 14.13 8.22
N LEU A 30 10.32 13.52 7.56
CA LEU A 30 9.59 14.13 6.46
C LEU A 30 8.88 15.39 6.94
N THR A 31 9.13 16.51 6.25
CA THR A 31 8.54 17.80 6.56
C THR A 31 7.03 17.78 6.35
N ARG A 32 6.34 18.78 6.90
CA ARG A 32 4.89 18.86 6.86
C ARG A 32 4.37 18.99 5.43
N GLU A 33 5.06 19.76 4.60
CA GLU A 33 4.66 20.11 3.23
C GLU A 33 4.66 18.88 2.31
N LEU A 34 5.45 17.86 2.64
CA LEU A 34 5.51 16.60 1.90
C LEU A 34 4.49 15.56 2.41
N ARG A 35 3.74 15.87 3.47
CA ARG A 35 2.69 15.02 4.04
C ARG A 35 1.32 15.45 3.51
N ALA A 36 0.48 14.46 3.24
CA ALA A 36 -0.92 14.70 2.94
C ALA A 36 -1.69 14.98 4.24
N LEU A 37 -2.82 15.69 4.12
CA LEU A 37 -3.78 15.77 5.21
C LEU A 37 -4.35 14.38 5.49
N ALA A 38 -4.46 14.04 6.77
CA ALA A 38 -4.91 12.72 7.17
C ALA A 38 -6.45 12.59 6.99
N PRO A 39 -6.95 11.60 6.22
CA PRO A 39 -8.39 11.38 6.11
C PRO A 39 -9.03 11.06 7.45
N ALA A 40 -10.33 11.36 7.60
CA ALA A 40 -11.05 11.00 8.81
C ALA A 40 -11.20 9.47 8.92
N LEU A 41 -10.88 8.89 10.07
CA LEU A 41 -11.10 7.47 10.32
C LEU A 41 -12.60 7.13 10.31
N VAL A 42 -12.91 5.91 9.89
CA VAL A 42 -14.24 5.32 10.08
C VAL A 42 -14.33 4.71 11.48
N ALA A 43 -15.54 4.64 12.02
CA ALA A 43 -15.80 3.96 13.28
C ALA A 43 -15.44 2.46 13.16
N PRO A 44 -14.90 1.83 14.22
CA PRO A 44 -14.66 0.40 14.23
C PRO A 44 -15.98 -0.36 14.07
N ALA A 45 -15.97 -1.38 13.23
CA ALA A 45 -17.10 -2.27 13.07
C ALA A 45 -17.10 -3.35 14.16
N ALA A 46 -18.31 -3.71 14.64
CA ALA A 46 -18.48 -4.71 15.69
C ALA A 46 -18.22 -6.14 15.20
N THR A 47 -18.54 -6.42 13.93
CA THR A 47 -18.41 -7.75 13.34
C THR A 47 -17.50 -7.74 12.10
N VAL A 48 -17.12 -8.93 11.63
CA VAL A 48 -16.37 -9.08 10.37
C VAL A 48 -17.21 -8.59 9.20
N ASP A 49 -18.47 -8.99 9.14
CA ASP A 49 -19.39 -8.64 8.05
C ASP A 49 -19.63 -7.13 7.99
N ASP A 50 -19.86 -6.49 9.14
CA ASP A 50 -19.97 -5.02 9.22
C ASP A 50 -18.67 -4.32 8.77
N ALA A 51 -17.51 -4.91 9.05
CA ALA A 51 -16.22 -4.37 8.63
C ALA A 51 -16.05 -4.48 7.10
N VAL A 52 -16.48 -5.60 6.52
CA VAL A 52 -16.48 -5.81 5.06
C VAL A 52 -17.41 -4.81 4.40
N GLU A 53 -18.64 -4.66 4.88
CA GLU A 53 -19.61 -3.71 4.30
C GLU A 53 -19.16 -2.25 4.49
N CYS A 54 -18.51 -1.93 5.62
CA CYS A 54 -17.87 -0.63 5.82
C CYS A 54 -16.83 -0.34 4.73
N ILE A 55 -15.93 -1.30 4.44
CA ILE A 55 -14.94 -1.14 3.38
C ILE A 55 -15.61 -1.04 2.01
N ALA A 56 -16.58 -1.92 1.73
CA ALA A 56 -17.31 -1.96 0.47
C ALA A 56 -17.99 -0.62 0.18
N ALA A 57 -18.68 -0.05 1.16
CA ALA A 57 -19.34 1.25 1.03
C ALA A 57 -18.33 2.37 0.73
N GLN A 58 -17.17 2.38 1.38
CA GLN A 58 -16.14 3.42 1.16
C GLN A 58 -15.42 3.27 -0.19
N PHE A 59 -15.31 2.05 -0.72
CA PHE A 59 -14.83 1.83 -2.09
C PHE A 59 -15.91 2.01 -3.16
N GLY A 60 -17.15 2.32 -2.79
CA GLY A 60 -18.23 2.61 -3.75
C GLY A 60 -18.90 1.37 -4.34
N PHE A 61 -18.80 0.21 -3.68
CA PHE A 61 -19.59 -0.95 -4.06
C PHE A 61 -21.08 -0.67 -3.85
N THR A 62 -21.83 -0.58 -4.94
CA THR A 62 -23.29 -0.33 -4.95
C THR A 62 -23.99 -1.27 -5.91
N GLY A 63 -25.27 -1.57 -5.69
CA GLY A 63 -26.11 -2.27 -6.67
C GLY A 63 -25.61 -3.65 -7.12
N GLY A 64 -24.88 -4.38 -6.28
CA GLY A 64 -24.38 -5.73 -6.59
C GLY A 64 -23.13 -5.78 -7.48
N VAL A 65 -22.44 -4.65 -7.70
CA VAL A 65 -21.14 -4.66 -8.39
C VAL A 65 -20.15 -5.58 -7.68
N THR A 66 -19.39 -6.35 -8.46
CA THR A 66 -18.43 -7.34 -7.95
C THR A 66 -17.00 -6.83 -7.95
N PHE A 67 -16.74 -5.72 -8.63
CA PHE A 67 -15.45 -5.02 -8.60
C PHE A 67 -15.62 -3.51 -8.78
N VAL A 68 -14.62 -2.76 -8.34
CA VAL A 68 -14.45 -1.32 -8.59
C VAL A 68 -13.01 -1.09 -9.06
N ASP A 69 -12.84 -0.23 -10.06
CA ASP A 69 -11.51 0.17 -10.53
C ASP A 69 -11.18 1.58 -10.01
N VAL A 70 -9.99 1.74 -9.42
CA VAL A 70 -9.45 3.01 -8.93
C VAL A 70 -8.28 3.43 -9.80
N THR A 71 -8.38 4.58 -10.46
CA THR A 71 -7.27 5.14 -11.25
C THR A 71 -6.14 5.60 -10.33
N THR A 72 -4.92 5.13 -10.60
CA THR A 72 -3.70 5.51 -9.86
C THR A 72 -2.62 6.03 -10.81
N PRO A 73 -1.55 6.68 -10.30
CA PRO A 73 -0.44 7.14 -11.12
C PRO A 73 0.30 6.04 -11.91
N VAL A 74 0.13 4.76 -11.52
CA VAL A 74 0.80 3.61 -12.16
C VAL A 74 -0.19 2.68 -12.89
N GLY A 75 -1.42 3.13 -13.13
CA GLY A 75 -2.48 2.37 -13.79
C GLY A 75 -3.72 2.14 -12.92
N ALA A 76 -4.78 1.61 -13.50
CA ALA A 76 -6.00 1.30 -12.77
C ALA A 76 -5.80 0.09 -11.86
N VAL A 77 -6.10 0.23 -10.58
CA VAL A 77 -6.10 -0.85 -9.58
C VAL A 77 -7.54 -1.34 -9.40
N ARG A 78 -7.78 -2.62 -9.66
CA ARG A 78 -9.06 -3.28 -9.43
C ARG A 78 -9.17 -3.76 -7.99
N ILE A 79 -10.32 -3.50 -7.38
CA ILE A 79 -10.72 -3.99 -6.07
C ILE A 79 -11.84 -5.00 -6.29
N LEU A 80 -11.67 -6.23 -5.82
CA LEU A 80 -12.69 -7.26 -5.91
C LEU A 80 -13.51 -7.29 -4.62
N ARG A 81 -14.84 -7.42 -4.73
CA ARG A 81 -15.70 -7.53 -3.53
C ARG A 81 -15.34 -8.74 -2.68
N ASP A 82 -15.01 -9.85 -3.34
CA ASP A 82 -14.69 -11.11 -2.69
C ASP A 82 -13.33 -11.11 -1.99
N SER A 83 -12.46 -10.13 -2.25
CA SER A 83 -11.17 -9.99 -1.55
C SER A 83 -11.27 -9.16 -0.27
N LEU A 84 -12.38 -8.45 -0.03
CA LEU A 84 -12.54 -7.60 1.14
C LEU A 84 -12.46 -8.35 2.49
N PRO A 85 -12.99 -9.58 2.65
CA PRO A 85 -12.84 -10.34 3.89
C PRO A 85 -11.37 -10.57 4.29
N HIS A 86 -10.47 -10.76 3.31
CA HIS A 86 -9.04 -10.95 3.58
C HIS A 86 -8.40 -9.72 4.24
N ILE A 87 -8.87 -8.51 3.89
CA ILE A 87 -8.35 -7.27 4.46
C ILE A 87 -8.65 -7.20 5.96
N VAL A 88 -9.83 -7.65 6.38
CA VAL A 88 -10.31 -7.53 7.76
C VAL A 88 -10.10 -8.78 8.61
N GLU A 89 -9.51 -9.84 8.07
CA GLU A 89 -9.31 -11.14 8.76
C GLU A 89 -8.73 -10.97 10.18
N LYS A 90 -7.73 -10.10 10.34
CA LYS A 90 -7.14 -9.75 11.64
C LYS A 90 -7.92 -8.62 12.32
N ARG A 91 -9.05 -8.95 12.96
CA ARG A 91 -9.95 -7.97 13.59
C ARG A 91 -9.31 -7.04 14.64
N ALA A 92 -8.29 -7.51 15.37
CA ALA A 92 -7.57 -6.68 16.34
C ALA A 92 -6.89 -5.44 15.71
N ASP A 93 -6.60 -5.48 14.40
CA ASP A 93 -6.00 -4.35 13.68
C ASP A 93 -7.04 -3.31 13.24
N ALA A 94 -8.35 -3.65 13.28
CA ALA A 94 -9.48 -2.78 12.87
C ALA A 94 -9.20 -1.99 11.57
N ARG A 95 -8.72 -2.68 10.54
CA ARG A 95 -8.22 -2.07 9.29
C ARG A 95 -9.29 -1.28 8.56
N GLU A 96 -10.55 -1.67 8.63
CA GLU A 96 -11.68 -0.96 8.01
C GLU A 96 -11.72 0.53 8.35
N ARG A 97 -11.24 0.91 9.55
CA ARG A 97 -11.18 2.30 9.99
C ARG A 97 -10.32 3.18 9.09
N TYR A 98 -9.34 2.57 8.41
CA TYR A 98 -8.35 3.24 7.56
C TYR A 98 -8.68 3.13 6.07
N VAL A 99 -9.86 2.64 5.68
CA VAL A 99 -10.21 2.49 4.25
C VAL A 99 -10.11 3.80 3.46
N ARG A 100 -10.41 4.95 4.09
CA ARG A 100 -10.24 6.27 3.46
C ARG A 100 -8.77 6.63 3.23
N TYR A 101 -7.87 6.20 4.12
CA TYR A 101 -6.43 6.31 3.89
C TYR A 101 -5.99 5.41 2.76
N ALA A 102 -6.53 4.19 2.66
CA ALA A 102 -6.21 3.29 1.57
C ALA A 102 -6.64 3.87 0.21
N LEU A 103 -7.86 4.43 0.12
CA LEU A 103 -8.35 5.10 -1.08
C LEU A 103 -7.49 6.31 -1.46
N ASP A 104 -7.21 7.20 -0.49
CA ASP A 104 -6.34 8.36 -0.71
C ASP A 104 -4.92 7.95 -1.16
N THR A 105 -4.37 6.88 -0.58
CA THR A 105 -3.06 6.35 -0.94
C THR A 105 -3.02 5.75 -2.35
N LEU A 106 -4.12 5.16 -2.83
CA LEU A 106 -4.21 4.66 -4.21
C LEU A 106 -4.25 5.81 -5.21
N THR A 107 -5.02 6.88 -4.91
CA THR A 107 -5.20 8.00 -5.84
C THR A 107 -4.07 9.03 -5.78
N GLY A 108 -3.43 9.21 -4.63
CA GLY A 108 -2.39 10.21 -4.36
C GLY A 108 -1.25 9.69 -3.48
N PRO A 109 -0.57 8.58 -3.86
CA PRO A 109 0.51 8.01 -3.07
C PRO A 109 1.65 9.01 -2.83
N PHE A 110 2.34 8.89 -1.70
CA PHE A 110 3.64 9.53 -1.51
C PHE A 110 4.67 8.91 -2.46
N GLU A 111 4.71 7.59 -2.49
CA GLU A 111 5.59 6.78 -3.35
C GLU A 111 4.89 5.49 -3.76
N VAL A 112 5.30 4.91 -4.90
CA VAL A 112 4.95 3.56 -5.32
C VAL A 112 6.21 2.78 -5.65
N TRP A 113 6.37 1.63 -5.00
CA TRP A 113 7.52 0.74 -5.14
C TRP A 113 7.11 -0.58 -5.76
N LYS A 114 7.88 -1.06 -6.74
CA LYS A 114 7.79 -2.43 -7.25
C LYS A 114 8.77 -3.31 -6.49
N VAL A 115 8.20 -4.26 -5.76
CA VAL A 115 8.90 -5.18 -4.86
C VAL A 115 8.89 -6.59 -5.47
N LEU A 116 10.07 -7.13 -5.76
CA LEU A 116 10.25 -8.50 -6.26
C LEU A 116 10.03 -9.52 -5.13
N TYR A 117 9.48 -10.67 -5.49
CA TYR A 117 9.25 -11.81 -4.61
C TYR A 117 10.05 -13.04 -5.08
N THR A 118 10.23 -14.02 -4.20
CA THR A 118 11.03 -15.23 -4.43
C THR A 118 10.47 -16.18 -5.49
N ASN A 119 9.26 -15.93 -5.99
CA ASN A 119 8.63 -16.69 -7.06
C ASN A 119 8.69 -15.95 -8.40
N ASP A 120 9.61 -14.99 -8.54
CA ASP A 120 9.82 -14.13 -9.72
C ASP A 120 8.65 -13.21 -10.09
N ASP A 121 7.58 -13.21 -9.28
CA ASP A 121 6.53 -12.20 -9.34
C ASP A 121 6.95 -10.91 -8.61
N TYR A 122 6.12 -9.88 -8.75
CA TYR A 122 6.24 -8.66 -7.98
C TYR A 122 4.91 -8.16 -7.44
N ARG A 123 4.99 -7.31 -6.41
CA ARG A 123 3.86 -6.54 -5.89
C ARG A 123 4.22 -5.07 -5.90
N LEU A 124 3.20 -4.22 -5.98
CA LEU A 124 3.36 -2.80 -5.78
C LEU A 124 3.03 -2.44 -4.33
N ALA A 125 3.91 -1.68 -3.71
CA ALA A 125 3.72 -1.08 -2.40
C ALA A 125 3.48 0.43 -2.59
N PHE A 126 2.22 0.84 -2.44
CA PHE A 126 1.83 2.25 -2.40
C PHE A 126 1.98 2.74 -0.97
N ILE A 127 2.74 3.81 -0.79
CA ILE A 127 3.01 4.41 0.51
C ILE A 127 2.24 5.72 0.61
N GLY A 128 1.44 5.88 1.65
CA GLY A 128 0.78 7.13 2.02
C GLY A 128 1.46 7.75 3.23
N ALA A 129 1.96 8.98 3.08
CA ALA A 129 2.55 9.76 4.17
C ALA A 129 1.63 10.92 4.56
N TYR A 130 1.27 11.01 5.84
CA TYR A 130 0.22 11.88 6.36
C TYR A 130 0.69 12.72 7.55
N GLU A 131 0.01 13.85 7.79
CA GLU A 131 0.08 14.67 9.01
C GLU A 131 -0.60 13.96 10.21
N ALA A 132 -0.25 12.69 10.43
CA ALA A 132 -0.78 11.86 11.51
C ALA A 132 0.29 10.88 12.00
N LYS A 133 0.04 10.23 13.15
CA LYS A 133 0.89 9.14 13.63
C LYS A 133 0.93 7.98 12.63
N ASN A 134 -0.24 7.60 12.13
CA ASN A 134 -0.40 6.47 11.23
C ASN A 134 -0.25 6.90 9.78
N GLN A 135 0.63 6.19 9.10
CA GLN A 135 0.87 6.20 7.68
C GLN A 135 0.16 5.00 7.05
N MET A 136 0.17 4.92 5.72
CA MET A 136 -0.54 3.89 5.01
C MET A 136 0.37 3.11 4.07
N LEU A 137 0.16 1.79 4.03
CA LEU A 137 0.67 0.90 3.00
C LEU A 137 -0.52 0.25 2.30
N VAL A 138 -0.58 0.36 0.98
CA VAL A 138 -1.51 -0.41 0.16
C VAL A 138 -0.68 -1.34 -0.73
N VAL A 139 -0.95 -2.64 -0.63
CA VAL A 139 -0.26 -3.69 -1.39
C VAL A 139 -1.16 -4.09 -2.55
N VAL A 140 -0.61 -4.03 -3.76
CA VAL A 140 -1.27 -4.40 -5.00
C VAL A 140 -0.49 -5.55 -5.63
N THR A 141 -1.17 -6.64 -5.95
CA THR A 141 -0.57 -7.78 -6.65
C THR A 141 -0.85 -7.68 -8.14
N VAL A 142 0.04 -8.25 -8.96
CA VAL A 142 -0.15 -8.30 -10.41
C VAL A 142 -0.63 -9.69 -10.81
N LYS A 143 -1.93 -9.83 -11.07
CA LYS A 143 -2.56 -11.06 -11.55
C LYS A 143 -3.72 -10.67 -12.46
N ASP A 144 -3.54 -10.85 -13.77
CA ASP A 144 -4.50 -10.40 -14.79
C ASP A 144 -4.85 -8.89 -14.68
N GLY A 145 -3.84 -8.08 -14.32
CA GLY A 145 -3.97 -6.66 -14.01
C GLY A 145 -3.48 -6.33 -12.60
N LEU A 146 -3.68 -5.08 -12.19
CA LEU A 146 -3.35 -4.62 -10.84
C LEU A 146 -4.54 -4.89 -9.91
N LEU A 147 -4.36 -5.76 -8.91
CA LEU A 147 -5.41 -6.10 -7.95
C LEU A 147 -5.03 -5.62 -6.55
N LEU A 148 -5.94 -4.93 -5.86
CA LEU A 148 -5.78 -4.64 -4.43
C LEU A 148 -5.68 -5.96 -3.67
N TRP A 149 -4.53 -6.19 -3.03
CA TRP A 149 -4.30 -7.36 -2.21
C TRP A 149 -4.68 -7.09 -0.75
N ASN A 150 -4.12 -6.03 -0.18
CA ASN A 150 -4.33 -5.68 1.23
C ASN A 150 -3.91 -4.23 1.50
N PHE A 151 -4.30 -3.70 2.65
CA PHE A 151 -3.77 -2.45 3.16
C PHE A 151 -3.54 -2.48 4.67
N MET A 152 -2.52 -1.77 5.12
CA MET A 152 -2.08 -1.76 6.51
C MET A 152 -1.67 -0.34 6.92
N HIS A 153 -1.82 -0.02 8.20
CA HIS A 153 -1.35 1.23 8.77
C HIS A 153 -0.16 0.97 9.70
N GLY A 154 0.69 1.98 9.88
CA GLY A 154 1.83 1.90 10.79
C GLY A 154 2.50 3.26 10.97
N ASP A 155 3.49 3.33 11.84
CA ASP A 155 4.27 4.57 11.99
C ASP A 155 5.20 4.80 10.80
N ALA A 156 5.74 6.02 10.69
CA ALA A 156 6.66 6.39 9.62
C ALA A 156 7.91 5.48 9.54
N ARG A 157 8.40 5.01 10.69
CA ARG A 157 9.57 4.10 10.76
C ARG A 157 9.25 2.75 10.13
N SER A 158 8.06 2.21 10.39
CA SER A 158 7.61 0.94 9.84
C SER A 158 7.41 1.02 8.33
N MET A 159 6.89 2.14 7.81
CA MET A 159 6.69 2.34 6.38
C MET A 159 8.01 2.37 5.59
N ASN A 160 9.10 2.88 6.18
CA ASN A 160 10.42 2.82 5.54
C ASN A 160 10.86 1.40 5.17
N LYS A 161 10.37 0.37 5.87
CA LYS A 161 10.71 -1.03 5.54
C LYS A 161 10.13 -1.46 4.20
N HIS A 162 9.07 -0.82 3.73
CA HIS A 162 8.38 -1.13 2.47
C HIS A 162 8.87 -0.27 1.29
N ARG A 163 9.83 0.64 1.54
CA ARG A 163 10.43 1.50 0.52
C ARG A 163 11.70 0.85 -0.02
N HIS A 164 11.52 -0.19 -0.81
CA HIS A 164 12.60 -0.94 -1.44
C HIS A 164 12.15 -1.55 -2.77
N GLY A 165 13.10 -1.97 -3.60
CA GLY A 165 12.88 -2.39 -4.97
C GLY A 165 13.04 -1.23 -5.96
N GLU A 166 12.23 -1.27 -7.01
CA GLU A 166 12.21 -0.26 -8.07
C GLU A 166 11.19 0.84 -7.72
N LEU A 167 11.64 2.10 -7.61
CA LEU A 167 10.75 3.23 -7.38
C LEU A 167 10.04 3.59 -8.70
N LEU A 168 8.72 3.40 -8.76
CA LEU A 168 7.92 3.68 -9.95
C LEU A 168 7.31 5.08 -9.96
N PHE A 169 7.00 5.61 -8.78
CA PHE A 169 6.36 6.90 -8.63
C PHE A 169 6.76 7.55 -7.31
N ARG A 170 6.88 8.88 -7.31
CA ARG A 170 6.96 9.73 -6.12
C ARG A 170 6.22 11.04 -6.41
N ARG A 171 5.57 11.61 -5.39
CA ARG A 171 4.84 12.89 -5.53
C ARG A 171 5.69 14.16 -5.36
N TYR A 172 6.99 14.00 -5.18
CA TYR A 172 7.93 15.07 -4.88
C TYR A 172 9.18 14.95 -5.73
N GLU A 173 9.87 16.04 -5.97
CA GLU A 173 11.16 16.03 -6.64
C GLU A 173 12.30 15.96 -5.63
N ILE A 174 13.39 15.31 -6.03
CA ILE A 174 14.67 15.45 -5.36
C ILE A 174 15.39 16.58 -6.09
N GLU A 175 15.77 17.63 -5.38
CA GLU A 175 16.72 18.60 -5.92
C GLU A 175 18.02 17.85 -6.22
N SER A 176 18.34 17.68 -7.51
CA SER A 176 19.64 17.18 -7.91
C SER A 176 20.68 18.17 -7.41
N LYS A 177 21.54 17.74 -6.48
CA LYS A 177 22.79 18.45 -6.24
C LYS A 177 23.59 18.35 -7.54
N GLU A 178 23.53 19.38 -8.38
CA GLU A 178 24.47 19.48 -9.50
C GLU A 178 25.88 19.35 -8.94
N LYS A 179 26.58 18.31 -9.39
CA LYS A 179 28.00 18.16 -9.13
C LYS A 179 28.74 19.30 -9.84
N GLY A 180 29.15 20.30 -9.08
CA GLY A 180 30.18 21.24 -9.45
C GLY A 180 29.67 22.52 -10.12
N GLN A 181 29.60 23.60 -9.34
CA GLN A 181 30.09 24.88 -9.81
C GLN A 181 31.46 25.11 -9.16
N LEU A 182 32.41 25.48 -10.02
CA LEU A 182 33.86 25.60 -9.85
C LEU A 182 34.30 26.40 -8.62
#